data_AF-A0A7S2GRH8-F1
#
_entry.id   AF-A0A7S2GRH8-F1
#
_cell.length_a   1.000
_cell.length_b   1.000
_cell.length_c   1.000
_cell.angle_alpha   90.00
_cell.angle_beta   90.00
_cell.angle_gamma   90.00
#
_symmetry.space_group_name_H-M   'P 1'
#
loop_
_entity.id
_entity.type
_entity.pdbx_description
1 polymer ?
#
loop_
_entity_poly.entity_id
_entity_poly.type
_entity_poly.pdbx_seq_one_letter_code
_entity_poly.pdbx_strand_id
1 'polypeptide(L)'
;PFWATSAHNAVTINGNPVPVSKLTPSSYAMLSRVWAEGDTISVAYPLSLRFEQLDDQRIGFAGFGTFFYGPLLLAGLTINTTLLVGNRTIDETLTRTNSTATLEFEATSAALCGGEVRKVKMVPFNTLRGAYSSALYQVYFHTRTWSGRTTPTGAATVTFATSADFVLSGGAT
;
A
#
# COMPACT_ATOMS: atom_id res chain seq x y z
N PRO A 1 10.92 -2.76 -6.50
CA PRO A 1 9.80 -1.78 -6.61
C PRO A 1 10.00 -0.60 -5.66
N PHE A 2 9.47 0.60 -5.95
CA PHE A 2 9.70 1.77 -5.08
C PHE A 2 9.00 1.64 -3.71
N TRP A 3 7.82 1.03 -3.68
CA TRP A 3 7.01 0.84 -2.49
C TRP A 3 7.54 -0.26 -1.55
N ALA A 4 8.46 -1.11 -2.03
CA ALA A 4 8.99 -2.23 -1.25
C ALA A 4 10.06 -1.72 -0.28
N THR A 5 9.67 -0.96 0.73
CA THR A 5 10.57 -0.34 1.73
C THR A 5 10.60 -1.11 3.05
N SER A 6 9.91 -2.25 3.12
CA SER A 6 9.81 -3.06 4.34
C SER A 6 11.15 -3.63 4.78
N ALA A 7 11.43 -3.57 6.08
CA ALA A 7 12.55 -4.30 6.70
C ALA A 7 12.41 -5.83 6.58
N HIS A 8 11.20 -6.31 6.27
CA HIS A 8 10.89 -7.73 6.08
C HIS A 8 10.92 -8.15 4.61
N ASN A 9 11.39 -7.29 3.71
CA ASN A 9 11.70 -7.68 2.35
C ASN A 9 12.71 -8.84 2.36
N ALA A 10 12.37 -9.93 1.67
CA ALA A 10 13.22 -11.10 1.61
C ALA A 10 13.28 -11.64 0.18
N VAL A 11 14.48 -12.08 -0.20
CA VAL A 11 14.69 -12.90 -1.39
C VAL A 11 15.49 -14.10 -0.93
N THR A 12 15.07 -15.31 -1.33
CA THR A 12 15.82 -16.54 -1.07
C THR A 12 16.11 -17.26 -2.37
N ILE A 13 17.23 -17.96 -2.40
CA ILE A 13 17.63 -18.82 -3.51
C ILE A 13 17.78 -20.24 -2.94
N ASN A 14 16.96 -21.17 -3.39
CA ASN A 14 16.89 -22.54 -2.83
C ASN A 14 16.76 -22.53 -1.30
N GLY A 15 15.95 -21.61 -0.76
CA GLY A 15 15.76 -21.42 0.69
C GLY A 15 16.86 -20.60 1.40
N ASN A 16 18.00 -20.33 0.76
CA ASN A 16 19.06 -19.54 1.36
C ASN A 16 18.81 -18.03 1.19
N PRO A 17 18.85 -17.22 2.26
CA PRO A 17 18.55 -15.80 2.18
C PRO A 17 19.62 -15.01 1.43
N VAL A 18 19.16 -14.08 0.59
CA VAL A 18 19.99 -13.04 -0.04
C VAL A 18 20.14 -11.88 0.95
N PRO A 19 21.35 -11.29 1.09
CA PRO A 19 21.55 -10.14 1.98
C PRO A 19 20.60 -8.98 1.68
N VAL A 20 19.96 -8.43 2.72
CA VAL A 20 19.00 -7.31 2.62
C VAL A 20 19.65 -6.06 2.01
N SER A 21 20.96 -5.87 2.17
CA SER A 21 21.72 -4.78 1.55
C SER A 21 21.67 -4.79 0.01
N LYS A 22 21.28 -5.91 -0.62
CA LYS A 22 21.06 -6.02 -2.06
C LYS A 22 19.63 -5.68 -2.48
N LEU A 23 18.71 -5.50 -1.53
CA LEU A 23 17.28 -5.30 -1.77
C LEU A 23 16.92 -3.81 -1.68
N THR A 24 17.54 -3.00 -2.54
CA THR A 24 17.28 -1.56 -2.57
C THR A 24 15.97 -1.26 -3.32
N PRO A 25 15.05 -0.44 -2.76
CA PRO A 25 13.85 -0.01 -3.47
C PRO A 25 14.20 0.71 -4.78
N SER A 26 13.32 0.63 -5.77
CA SER A 26 13.53 1.24 -7.09
C SER A 26 14.82 0.82 -7.82
N SER A 27 15.42 -0.31 -7.47
CA SER A 27 16.57 -0.87 -8.19
C SER A 27 16.37 -2.35 -8.52
N TYR A 28 17.34 -2.91 -9.25
CA TYR A 28 17.44 -4.34 -9.48
C TYR A 28 18.36 -5.00 -8.44
N ALA A 29 17.94 -6.14 -7.89
CA ALA A 29 18.79 -6.99 -7.06
C ALA A 29 19.52 -7.99 -7.97
N MET A 30 20.84 -7.89 -8.07
CA MET A 30 21.63 -8.77 -8.94
C MET A 30 21.99 -10.08 -8.22
N LEU A 31 21.54 -11.20 -8.78
CA LEU A 31 21.76 -12.56 -8.27
C LEU A 31 22.71 -13.32 -9.22
N SER A 32 24.02 -13.18 -9.00
CA SER A 32 25.05 -13.80 -9.84
C SER A 32 25.35 -15.22 -9.37
N ARG A 33 24.97 -16.22 -10.18
CA ARG A 33 25.33 -17.63 -10.02
C ARG A 33 25.24 -18.39 -11.35
N VAL A 34 25.79 -19.59 -11.38
CA VAL A 34 25.45 -20.58 -12.40
C VAL A 34 24.10 -21.18 -12.01
N TRP A 35 23.11 -21.04 -12.88
CA TRP A 35 21.76 -21.56 -12.68
C TRP A 35 21.68 -22.97 -13.25
N ALA A 36 20.99 -23.85 -12.51
CA ALA A 36 20.69 -25.21 -12.93
C ALA A 36 19.18 -25.46 -12.85
N GLU A 37 18.72 -26.50 -13.54
CA GLU A 37 17.34 -26.96 -13.42
C GLU A 37 17.00 -27.27 -11.96
N GLY A 38 15.81 -26.83 -11.54
CA GLY A 38 15.34 -27.02 -10.16
C GLY A 38 15.78 -25.92 -9.19
N ASP A 39 16.62 -24.97 -9.62
CA ASP A 39 16.85 -23.76 -8.84
C ASP A 39 15.56 -22.95 -8.70
N THR A 40 15.31 -22.48 -7.48
CA THR A 40 14.16 -21.66 -7.10
C THR A 40 14.62 -20.33 -6.51
N ILE A 41 13.91 -19.27 -6.89
CA ILE A 41 14.03 -17.95 -6.26
C ILE A 41 12.67 -17.65 -5.64
N SER A 42 12.65 -17.41 -4.33
CA SER A 42 11.44 -16.92 -3.66
C SER A 42 11.62 -15.45 -3.31
N VAL A 43 10.63 -14.64 -3.62
CA VAL A 43 10.60 -13.20 -3.32
C VAL A 43 9.40 -12.94 -2.43
N ALA A 44 9.65 -12.33 -1.27
CA ALA A 44 8.63 -11.88 -0.32
C ALA A 44 8.79 -10.38 -0.11
N TYR A 45 7.89 -9.60 -0.70
CA TYR A 45 7.82 -8.15 -0.50
C TYR A 45 6.48 -7.79 0.15
N PRO A 46 6.49 -7.51 1.46
CA PRO A 46 5.29 -7.07 2.15
C PRO A 46 4.66 -5.82 1.57
N LEU A 47 3.35 -5.89 1.35
CA LEU A 47 2.55 -4.74 0.98
C LEU A 47 2.21 -3.94 2.25
N SER A 48 2.35 -2.62 2.17
CA SER A 48 2.01 -1.68 3.25
C SER A 48 1.03 -0.60 2.80
N LEU A 49 0.29 -0.04 3.74
CA LEU A 49 -0.56 1.11 3.48
C LEU A 49 0.28 2.38 3.33
N ARG A 50 -0.09 3.21 2.35
CA ARG A 50 0.51 4.52 2.12
C ARG A 50 -0.52 5.55 1.72
N PHE A 51 -0.24 6.80 2.05
CA PHE A 51 -0.99 7.95 1.56
C PHE A 51 -0.05 8.80 0.71
N GLU A 52 -0.44 9.10 -0.52
CA GLU A 52 0.30 10.04 -1.36
C GLU A 52 -0.53 11.28 -1.56
N GLN A 53 0.03 12.40 -1.10
CA GLN A 53 -0.51 13.71 -1.34
C GLN A 53 -0.30 14.09 -2.81
N LEU A 54 -1.24 14.82 -3.40
CA LEU A 54 -0.99 15.45 -4.69
C LEU A 54 0.15 16.46 -4.56
N ASP A 55 0.98 16.54 -5.60
CA ASP A 55 1.96 17.61 -5.73
C ASP A 55 1.27 18.90 -6.17
N ASP A 56 0.53 19.50 -5.24
CA ASP A 56 -0.19 20.74 -5.41
C ASP A 56 0.13 21.70 -4.26
N GLN A 57 0.79 22.80 -4.62
CA GLN A 57 1.31 23.79 -3.68
C GLN A 57 0.23 24.77 -3.18
N ARG A 58 -1.00 24.69 -3.71
CA ARG A 58 -2.10 25.56 -3.27
C ARG A 58 -2.56 25.15 -1.87
N ILE A 59 -2.70 26.12 -0.97
CA ILE A 59 -3.05 25.87 0.44
C ILE A 59 -4.36 25.07 0.62
N GLY A 60 -5.33 25.23 -0.28
CA GLY A 60 -6.60 24.48 -0.26
C GLY A 60 -6.47 22.98 -0.61
N PHE A 61 -5.35 22.57 -1.19
CA PHE A 61 -5.07 21.17 -1.56
C PHE A 61 -4.07 20.51 -0.61
N ALA A 62 -3.66 21.20 0.47
CA ALA A 62 -2.89 20.59 1.54
C ALA A 62 -3.65 19.38 2.12
N GLY A 63 -2.99 18.22 2.16
CA GLY A 63 -3.60 16.97 2.62
C GLY A 63 -4.63 16.37 1.66
N PHE A 64 -4.72 16.86 0.41
CA PHE A 64 -5.49 16.20 -0.64
C PHE A 64 -4.65 15.15 -1.34
N GLY A 65 -5.11 13.91 -1.37
CA GLY A 65 -4.32 12.78 -1.86
C GLY A 65 -5.10 11.48 -1.88
N THR A 66 -4.41 10.36 -2.03
CA THR A 66 -5.03 9.05 -2.14
C THR A 66 -4.30 8.00 -1.32
N PHE A 67 -5.03 6.94 -0.96
CA PHE A 67 -4.49 5.79 -0.25
C PHE A 67 -4.07 4.69 -1.23
N PHE A 68 -3.02 3.96 -0.88
CA PHE A 68 -2.59 2.77 -1.60
C PHE A 68 -2.21 1.65 -0.63
N TYR A 69 -2.21 0.42 -1.15
CA TYR A 69 -1.66 -0.77 -0.50
C TYR A 69 -0.60 -1.40 -1.40
N GLY A 70 0.68 -1.18 -1.07
CA GLY A 70 1.80 -1.48 -1.97
C GLY A 70 1.63 -0.75 -3.32
N PRO A 71 1.57 -1.44 -4.48
CA PRO A 71 1.32 -0.80 -5.76
C PRO A 71 -0.16 -0.49 -6.04
N LEU A 72 -1.09 -1.00 -5.21
CA LEU A 72 -2.52 -0.95 -5.51
C LEU A 72 -3.14 0.36 -5.03
N LEU A 73 -3.74 1.11 -5.94
CA LEU A 73 -4.56 2.28 -5.61
C LEU A 73 -5.85 1.83 -4.94
N LEU A 74 -6.21 2.46 -3.82
CA LEU A 74 -7.48 2.21 -3.13
C LEU A 74 -8.52 3.27 -3.52
N ALA A 75 -9.76 2.83 -3.69
CA ALA A 75 -10.91 3.68 -3.91
C ALA A 75 -11.92 3.48 -2.79
N GLY A 76 -12.44 4.57 -2.24
CA GLY A 76 -13.52 4.55 -1.27
C GLY A 76 -14.85 4.47 -1.97
N LEU A 77 -15.71 3.54 -1.55
CA LEU A 77 -17.08 3.40 -2.02
C LEU A 77 -17.95 4.46 -1.35
N THR A 78 -17.74 5.71 -1.75
CA THR A 78 -18.42 6.89 -1.24
C THR A 78 -18.38 8.00 -2.28
N ILE A 79 -19.28 8.96 -2.15
CA ILE A 79 -19.27 10.23 -2.91
C ILE A 79 -18.57 11.37 -2.16
N ASN A 80 -18.27 11.15 -0.86
CA ASN A 80 -17.68 12.19 -0.04
C ASN A 80 -16.18 12.33 -0.35
N THR A 81 -15.75 13.56 -0.63
CA THR A 81 -14.34 13.89 -0.87
C THR A 81 -13.56 14.16 0.41
N THR A 82 -14.22 14.23 1.58
CA THR A 82 -13.56 14.55 2.85
C THR A 82 -13.48 13.31 3.74
N LEU A 83 -12.27 13.00 4.22
CA LEU A 83 -12.03 11.99 5.25
C LEU A 83 -11.18 12.62 6.35
N LEU A 84 -11.81 13.01 7.44
CA LEU A 84 -11.11 13.60 8.58
C LEU A 84 -10.34 12.51 9.31
N VAL A 85 -9.01 12.58 9.33
CA VAL A 85 -8.16 11.53 9.93
C VAL A 85 -7.65 11.89 11.32
N GLY A 86 -7.46 13.18 11.61
CA GLY A 86 -6.97 13.67 12.91
C GLY A 86 -5.47 13.43 13.10
N ASN A 87 -5.04 13.24 14.36
CA ASN A 87 -3.68 12.82 14.72
C ASN A 87 -3.62 11.29 14.87
N ARG A 88 -3.85 10.58 13.77
CA ARG A 88 -3.76 9.12 13.69
C ARG A 88 -2.82 8.73 12.58
N THR A 89 -2.14 7.62 12.79
CA THR A 89 -1.38 6.94 11.75
C THR A 89 -2.30 6.37 10.67
N ILE A 90 -1.73 6.01 9.53
CA ILE A 90 -2.49 5.41 8.43
C ILE A 90 -3.10 4.07 8.84
N ASP A 91 -2.42 3.28 9.65
CA ASP A 91 -2.88 1.96 10.09
C ASP A 91 -4.01 2.05 11.13
N GLU A 92 -4.03 3.12 11.93
CA GLU A 92 -5.16 3.45 12.82
C GLU A 92 -6.36 4.02 12.05
N THR A 93 -6.13 4.50 10.82
CA THR A 93 -7.18 5.09 9.99
C THR A 93 -7.80 4.05 9.07
N LEU A 94 -6.98 3.21 8.42
CA LEU A 94 -7.39 2.16 7.50
C LEU A 94 -7.05 0.79 8.09
N THR A 95 -8.08 0.01 8.40
CA THR A 95 -7.90 -1.36 8.86
C THR A 95 -8.33 -2.33 7.77
N ARG A 96 -7.54 -3.39 7.56
CA ARG A 96 -7.92 -4.45 6.62
C ARG A 96 -9.06 -5.28 7.24
N THR A 97 -10.21 -5.35 6.56
CA THR A 97 -11.41 -6.01 7.09
C THR A 97 -11.49 -7.50 6.75
N ASN A 98 -10.78 -7.93 5.70
CA ASN A 98 -10.72 -9.33 5.28
C ASN A 98 -9.27 -9.72 4.97
N SER A 99 -8.70 -10.65 5.76
CA SER A 99 -7.30 -11.05 5.65
C SER A 99 -7.05 -12.19 4.66
N THR A 100 -8.10 -12.89 4.19
CA THR A 100 -7.93 -14.21 3.54
C THR A 100 -8.45 -14.31 2.11
N ALA A 101 -9.48 -13.56 1.70
CA ALA A 101 -10.10 -13.76 0.37
C ALA A 101 -10.13 -12.51 -0.52
N THR A 102 -10.33 -11.33 0.05
CA THR A 102 -10.42 -10.07 -0.70
C THR A 102 -9.59 -8.98 -0.05
N LEU A 103 -9.00 -8.12 -0.86
CA LEU A 103 -8.34 -6.91 -0.37
C LEU A 103 -9.42 -5.86 -0.11
N GLU A 104 -9.93 -5.82 1.12
CA GLU A 104 -10.89 -4.82 1.56
C GLU A 104 -10.39 -4.15 2.84
N PHE A 105 -10.62 -2.85 2.92
CA PHE A 105 -10.21 -2.02 4.04
C PHE A 105 -11.40 -1.17 4.49
N GLU A 106 -11.41 -0.80 5.77
CA GLU A 106 -12.34 0.16 6.34
C GLU A 106 -11.56 1.39 6.80
N ALA A 107 -11.80 2.52 6.13
CA ALA A 107 -11.30 3.80 6.57
C ALA A 107 -12.27 4.41 7.59
N THR A 108 -11.79 4.68 8.79
CA THR A 108 -12.58 5.28 9.87
C THR A 108 -12.17 6.72 10.06
N SER A 109 -13.10 7.68 10.03
CA SER A 109 -12.81 9.09 10.30
C SER A 109 -12.60 9.35 11.79
N ALA A 110 -11.93 10.45 12.12
CA ALA A 110 -11.84 10.95 13.49
C ALA A 110 -13.16 11.62 13.88
N ALA A 111 -13.61 11.41 15.11
CA ALA A 111 -14.66 12.21 15.71
C ALA A 111 -14.05 13.57 16.12
N LEU A 112 -14.33 14.63 15.36
CA LEU A 112 -13.97 15.98 15.78
C LEU A 112 -15.12 16.57 16.61
N CYS A 113 -14.82 17.07 17.80
CA CYS A 113 -15.75 17.82 18.67
C CYS A 113 -17.11 17.11 18.89
N GLY A 114 -17.10 15.78 19.08
CA GLY A 114 -18.33 15.00 19.30
C GLY A 114 -19.12 14.67 18.03
N GLY A 115 -18.58 14.96 16.84
CA GLY A 115 -19.18 14.56 15.57
C GLY A 115 -19.14 13.05 15.32
N GLU A 116 -20.04 12.57 14.47
CA GLU A 116 -20.13 11.15 14.12
C GLU A 116 -18.88 10.65 13.39
N VAL A 117 -18.45 9.45 13.78
CA VAL A 117 -17.41 8.69 13.08
C VAL A 117 -18.00 8.12 11.79
N ARG A 118 -17.36 8.42 10.66
CA ARG A 118 -17.72 7.89 9.35
C ARG A 118 -16.81 6.71 9.01
N LYS A 119 -17.43 5.64 8.51
CA LYS A 119 -16.72 4.48 7.97
C LYS A 119 -16.87 4.46 6.46
N VAL A 120 -15.76 4.32 5.75
CA VAL A 120 -15.72 4.25 4.29
C VAL A 120 -15.06 2.94 3.91
N LYS A 121 -15.78 2.11 3.16
CA LYS A 121 -15.21 0.89 2.58
C LYS A 121 -14.24 1.27 1.48
N MET A 122 -13.01 0.79 1.56
CA MET A 122 -11.93 1.04 0.63
C MET A 122 -11.54 -0.28 -0.08
N VAL A 123 -11.46 -0.26 -1.40
CA VAL A 123 -11.16 -1.44 -2.22
C VAL A 123 -10.12 -1.10 -3.30
N PRO A 124 -9.31 -2.05 -3.78
CA PRO A 124 -8.42 -1.82 -4.90
C PRO A 124 -9.20 -1.32 -6.12
N PHE A 125 -8.72 -0.24 -6.74
CA PHE A 125 -9.40 0.45 -7.84
C PHE A 125 -9.72 -0.46 -9.03
N ASN A 126 -8.87 -1.46 -9.31
CA ASN A 126 -9.11 -2.43 -10.38
C ASN A 126 -10.35 -3.32 -10.15
N THR A 127 -10.82 -3.46 -8.91
CA THR A 127 -12.05 -4.22 -8.58
C THR A 127 -13.33 -3.47 -8.92
N LEU A 128 -13.25 -2.15 -9.15
CA LEU A 128 -14.40 -1.33 -9.52
C LEU A 128 -15.01 -1.74 -10.86
N ARG A 129 -14.22 -2.33 -11.78
CA ARG A 129 -14.78 -2.83 -13.05
C ARG A 129 -15.56 -4.13 -12.90
N GLY A 130 -15.45 -4.83 -11.78
CA GLY A 130 -16.11 -6.11 -11.52
C GLY A 130 -17.17 -5.97 -10.44
N ALA A 131 -16.82 -6.43 -9.23
CA ALA A 131 -17.72 -6.54 -8.09
C ALA A 131 -18.40 -5.22 -7.67
N TYR A 132 -17.81 -4.07 -8.03
CA TYR A 132 -18.30 -2.73 -7.64
C TYR A 132 -18.64 -1.83 -8.85
N SER A 133 -19.02 -2.43 -9.99
CA SER A 133 -19.26 -1.72 -11.26
C SER A 133 -20.36 -0.65 -11.24
N SER A 134 -21.33 -0.76 -10.33
CA SER A 134 -22.40 0.24 -10.17
C SER A 134 -22.17 1.19 -8.98
N ALA A 135 -21.07 1.03 -8.23
CA ALA A 135 -20.81 1.82 -7.04
C ALA A 135 -20.27 3.21 -7.42
N LEU A 136 -20.78 4.25 -6.75
CA LEU A 136 -20.12 5.55 -6.76
C LEU A 136 -18.86 5.46 -5.89
N TYR A 137 -17.77 6.03 -6.38
CA TYR A 137 -16.48 5.92 -5.74
C TYR A 137 -15.73 7.25 -5.74
N GLN A 138 -14.86 7.39 -4.76
CA GLN A 138 -13.92 8.50 -4.62
C GLN A 138 -12.51 7.93 -4.44
N VAL A 139 -11.56 8.44 -5.22
CA VAL A 139 -10.14 8.06 -5.12
C VAL A 139 -9.39 9.06 -4.25
N TYR A 140 -9.62 10.35 -4.49
CA TYR A 140 -8.91 11.41 -3.80
C TYR A 140 -9.70 11.94 -2.60
N PHE A 141 -9.05 12.05 -1.46
CA PHE A 141 -9.63 12.52 -0.21
C PHE A 141 -8.90 13.76 0.30
N HIS A 142 -9.67 14.75 0.74
CA HIS A 142 -9.18 15.81 1.62
C HIS A 142 -9.04 15.21 3.01
N THR A 143 -7.80 14.91 3.37
CA THR A 143 -7.41 14.51 4.70
C THR A 143 -6.90 15.75 5.42
N ARG A 144 -7.66 16.28 6.38
CA ARG A 144 -7.13 17.32 7.27
C ARG A 144 -6.16 16.65 8.25
N THR A 145 -4.97 16.32 7.77
CA THR A 145 -3.86 15.81 8.59
C THR A 145 -3.29 16.98 9.39
N TRP A 146 -3.66 17.11 10.67
CA TRP A 146 -3.14 18.21 11.50
C TRP A 146 -1.67 17.98 11.91
N SER A 147 -1.21 16.75 11.98
CA SER A 147 0.20 16.42 12.19
C SER A 147 0.33 14.92 12.11
N GLY A 148 1.11 14.39 11.17
CA GLY A 148 1.26 12.95 11.07
C GLY A 148 1.87 12.52 9.75
N ARG A 149 3.12 12.93 9.53
CA ARG A 149 4.04 12.35 8.54
C ARG A 149 3.40 12.10 7.17
N THR A 150 3.20 13.18 6.41
CA THR A 150 2.99 13.06 4.96
C THR A 150 4.26 12.47 4.35
N THR A 151 4.15 11.41 3.55
CA THR A 151 5.21 11.06 2.60
C THR A 151 5.04 11.99 1.41
N PRO A 152 6.01 12.87 1.10
CA PRO A 152 6.04 13.54 -0.20
C PRO A 152 5.84 12.52 -1.31
N THR A 153 5.26 12.94 -2.43
CA THR A 153 5.18 12.12 -3.65
C THR A 153 6.55 11.51 -3.93
N GLY A 154 6.64 10.18 -3.96
CA GLY A 154 7.91 9.46 -4.17
C GLY A 154 8.79 9.25 -2.93
N ALA A 155 8.35 9.54 -1.70
CA ALA A 155 9.10 9.28 -0.48
C ALA A 155 8.84 7.89 0.12
N ALA A 156 9.86 7.35 0.81
CA ALA A 156 9.85 6.01 1.39
C ALA A 156 8.79 5.82 2.48
N THR A 157 8.00 4.75 2.36
CA THR A 157 6.83 4.43 3.18
C THR A 157 7.17 3.71 4.49
N VAL A 158 6.31 3.84 5.51
CA VAL A 158 6.31 3.08 6.78
C VAL A 158 5.55 1.74 6.61
N THR A 159 5.90 0.73 7.42
CA THR A 159 5.65 -0.70 7.18
C THR A 159 4.78 -1.35 8.26
N PHE A 160 3.74 -2.11 7.90
CA PHE A 160 3.29 -3.36 8.56
C PHE A 160 2.55 -4.27 7.54
N ALA A 161 2.73 -5.59 7.63
CA ALA A 161 2.80 -6.54 6.49
C ALA A 161 1.70 -7.62 6.39
N THR A 162 1.31 -7.94 5.15
CA THR A 162 1.22 -9.33 4.65
C THR A 162 2.08 -9.43 3.38
N SER A 163 2.84 -10.52 3.22
CA SER A 163 3.78 -10.70 2.10
C SER A 163 3.05 -10.92 0.78
N ALA A 164 3.55 -10.31 -0.29
CA ALA A 164 3.34 -10.84 -1.63
C ALA A 164 4.46 -11.85 -1.89
N ASP A 165 4.11 -13.12 -2.00
CA ASP A 165 5.05 -14.21 -2.29
C ASP A 165 5.01 -14.54 -3.78
N PHE A 166 6.18 -14.67 -4.39
CA PHE A 166 6.32 -15.16 -5.75
C PHE A 166 7.54 -16.07 -5.87
N VAL A 167 7.37 -17.19 -6.60
CA VAL A 167 8.42 -18.19 -6.82
C VAL A 167 8.73 -18.25 -8.32
N LEU A 168 10.02 -18.07 -8.64
CA LEU A 168 10.56 -18.30 -9.98
C LEU A 168 11.33 -19.61 -9.96
N SER A 169 11.01 -20.52 -10.88
CA SER A 169 11.74 -21.76 -11.11
C SER A 169 12.46 -21.71 -12.47
N GLY A 170 13.75 -22.05 -12.49
CA GLY A 170 14.52 -22.16 -13.72
C GLY A 170 14.47 -23.57 -14.32
N GLY A 171 14.31 -23.66 -15.65
CA GLY A 171 14.53 -24.87 -16.43
C GLY A 171 15.61 -24.62 -17.46
N ALA A 172 16.60 -25.51 -17.55
CA ALA A 172 17.55 -25.53 -18.65
C ALA A 172 16.94 -26.33 -19.81
N THR A 173 17.05 -25.82 -21.04
CA THR A 173 16.91 -26.64 -22.26
C THR A 173 18.25 -27.22 -22.65
#